data_AF-A0A8J4XSZ8-F1
#
_entry.id   AF-A0A8J4XSZ8-F1
#
_cell.length_a   1.000
_cell.length_b   1.000
_cell.length_c   1.000
_cell.angle_alpha   90.00
_cell.angle_beta   90.00
_cell.angle_gamma   90.00
#
_symmetry.space_group_name_H-M   'P 1'
#
loop_
_entity.id
_entity.type
_entity.pdbx_description
1 polymer ?
#
loop_
_entity_poly.entity_id
_entity_poly.type
_entity_poly.pdbx_seq_one_letter_code
_entity_poly.pdbx_strand_id
1 'polypeptide(L)'
;MSALQVLRQPRTPMDNVQLTTAILGHIQGLAAQGRCVRFNWVPSHIGVRGNEAADEAAREATRHPAVALTVLPSIQGAKVLARRAAICAAEQQYRQLVQTSRQAAWHKQPRKQRAVTPRPANCPEPRRSFYTTSAWLRNPDELRDGLRSGRVSTVLI
;
A
#
# COMPACT_ATOMS: atom_id res chain seq x y z
N MET A 1 -1.93 16.26 -18.17
CA MET A 1 -3.08 16.83 -18.91
C MET A 1 -3.88 17.68 -17.93
N SER A 2 -4.17 18.94 -18.24
CA SER A 2 -5.06 19.77 -17.41
C SER A 2 -6.53 19.47 -17.74
N ALA A 3 -7.45 19.74 -16.81
CA ALA A 3 -8.89 19.51 -17.03
C ALA A 3 -9.44 20.24 -18.27
N LEU A 4 -8.97 21.46 -18.55
CA LEU A 4 -9.35 22.22 -19.73
C LEU A 4 -8.89 21.56 -21.03
N GLN A 5 -7.67 21.02 -21.05
CA GLN A 5 -7.14 20.33 -22.23
C GLN A 5 -7.95 19.06 -22.53
N VAL A 6 -8.36 18.34 -21.48
CA VAL A 6 -9.23 17.15 -21.57
C VAL A 6 -10.57 17.49 -22.21
N LEU A 7 -11.23 18.56 -21.74
CA LEU A 7 -12.52 18.98 -22.30
C LEU A 7 -12.40 19.52 -23.74
N ARG A 8 -11.26 20.12 -24.08
CA ARG A 8 -10.98 20.62 -25.44
C ARG A 8 -10.70 19.49 -26.44
N GLN A 9 -10.09 18.40 -26.00
CA GLN A 9 -9.70 17.27 -26.84
C GLN A 9 -10.15 15.92 -26.25
N PRO A 10 -11.46 15.64 -26.21
CA PRO A 10 -12.01 14.48 -25.51
C PRO A 10 -11.69 13.12 -26.16
N ARG A 11 -10.93 13.09 -27.26
CA ARG A 11 -10.58 11.88 -28.01
C ARG A 11 -9.37 11.14 -27.44
N THR A 12 -8.74 11.65 -26.38
CA THR A 12 -7.62 10.96 -25.74
C THR A 12 -8.15 9.88 -24.79
N PRO A 13 -7.70 8.62 -24.89
CA PRO A 13 -8.04 7.59 -23.93
C PRO A 13 -7.45 7.97 -22.57
N MET A 14 -8.31 8.13 -21.56
CA MET A 14 -7.92 8.53 -20.21
C MET A 14 -8.65 7.70 -19.16
N ASP A 15 -8.08 7.61 -17.97
CA ASP A 15 -8.68 6.86 -16.87
C ASP A 15 -10.00 7.47 -16.36
N ASN A 16 -10.28 8.74 -16.67
CA ASN A 16 -11.46 9.48 -16.22
C ASN A 16 -12.55 9.62 -17.30
N VAL A 17 -12.58 8.74 -18.31
CA VAL A 17 -13.55 8.81 -19.43
C VAL A 17 -14.98 8.97 -18.95
N GLN A 18 -15.40 8.26 -17.90
CA GLN A 18 -16.78 8.40 -17.39
C GLN A 18 -17.08 9.81 -16.86
N LEU A 19 -16.13 10.43 -16.15
CA LEU A 19 -16.29 11.78 -15.60
C LEU A 19 -16.33 12.81 -16.73
N THR A 20 -15.42 12.68 -17.69
CA THR A 20 -15.37 13.56 -18.87
C THR A 20 -16.67 13.45 -19.67
N THR A 21 -17.18 12.25 -19.90
CA THR A 21 -18.45 12.03 -20.61
C THR A 21 -19.64 12.62 -19.87
N ALA A 22 -19.70 12.46 -18.54
CA ALA A 22 -20.76 13.06 -17.72
C ALA A 22 -20.73 14.60 -17.82
N ILE A 23 -19.55 15.22 -17.70
CA ILE A 23 -19.39 16.67 -17.85
C ILE A 23 -19.83 17.14 -19.24
N LEU A 24 -19.42 16.44 -20.31
CA LEU A 24 -19.82 16.77 -21.68
C LEU A 24 -21.33 16.65 -21.88
N GLY A 25 -21.98 15.63 -21.31
CA GLY A 25 -23.43 15.48 -21.34
C GLY A 25 -24.16 16.64 -20.66
N HIS A 26 -23.67 17.10 -19.50
CA HIS A 26 -24.22 18.29 -18.84
C HIS A 26 -24.06 19.56 -19.68
N ILE A 27 -22.89 19.76 -20.31
CA ILE A 27 -22.64 20.91 -21.19
C ILE A 27 -23.60 20.89 -22.39
N GLN A 28 -23.79 19.72 -23.02
CA GLN A 28 -24.72 19.55 -24.14
C GLN A 28 -26.17 19.82 -23.72
N GLY A 29 -26.58 19.38 -22.53
CA GLY A 29 -27.89 19.68 -21.97
C GLY A 29 -28.12 21.18 -21.76
N LEU A 30 -27.11 21.90 -21.28
CA LEU A 30 -27.18 23.36 -21.16
C LEU A 30 -27.25 24.05 -22.53
N ALA A 31 -26.48 23.57 -23.51
CA ALA A 31 -26.53 24.09 -24.87
C ALA A 31 -27.89 23.88 -25.54
N ALA A 32 -28.52 22.72 -25.32
CA ALA A 32 -29.87 22.43 -25.81
C ALA A 32 -30.94 23.37 -25.20
N GLN A 33 -30.68 23.92 -24.00
CA GLN A 33 -31.52 24.95 -23.37
C GLN A 33 -31.21 26.38 -23.85
N GLY A 34 -30.36 26.54 -24.86
CA GLY A 34 -29.93 27.85 -25.38
C GLY A 34 -28.90 28.57 -24.50
N ARG A 35 -28.26 27.88 -23.54
CA ARG A 35 -27.24 28.48 -22.68
C ARG A 35 -25.84 28.27 -23.26
N CYS A 36 -25.05 29.33 -23.32
CA CYS A 36 -23.66 29.27 -23.75
C CYS A 36 -22.72 29.09 -22.55
N VAL A 37 -21.88 28.06 -22.57
CA VAL A 37 -20.87 27.79 -21.55
C VAL A 37 -19.48 28.10 -22.10
N ARG A 38 -18.72 28.95 -21.40
CA ARG A 38 -17.32 29.25 -21.71
C ARG A 38 -16.42 28.86 -20.54
N PHE A 39 -15.31 28.20 -20.86
CA PHE A 39 -14.29 27.84 -19.88
C PHE A 39 -13.12 28.80 -19.97
N ASN A 40 -12.76 29.42 -18.85
CA ASN A 40 -11.60 30.28 -18.73
C ASN A 40 -10.68 29.70 -17.65
N TRP A 41 -9.37 29.75 -17.90
CA TRP A 41 -8.39 29.45 -16.88
C TRP A 41 -8.14 30.69 -16.03
N VAL A 42 -8.09 30.51 -14.70
CA VAL A 42 -7.73 31.54 -13.74
C VAL A 42 -6.57 31.00 -12.90
N PRO A 43 -5.49 31.78 -12.69
CA PRO A 43 -4.40 31.36 -11.83
C PRO A 43 -4.86 31.23 -10.38
N SER A 44 -4.32 30.24 -9.67
CA SER A 44 -4.65 29.97 -8.27
C SER A 44 -3.99 31.00 -7.32
N HIS A 45 -4.66 31.29 -6.20
CA HIS A 45 -4.12 32.04 -5.06
C HIS A 45 -3.66 33.48 -5.37
N ILE A 46 -4.32 34.16 -6.30
CA ILE A 46 -3.99 35.56 -6.66
C ILE A 46 -4.95 36.61 -6.05
N GLY A 47 -5.75 36.29 -5.03
CA GLY A 47 -6.69 37.26 -4.45
C GLY A 47 -8.02 37.39 -5.20
N VAL A 48 -8.29 36.55 -6.22
CA VAL A 48 -9.56 36.60 -6.96
C VAL A 48 -10.66 35.99 -6.10
N ARG A 49 -11.46 36.87 -5.49
CA ARG A 49 -12.54 36.52 -4.56
C ARG A 49 -13.41 35.35 -5.01
N GLY A 50 -13.80 35.30 -6.28
CA GLY A 50 -14.63 34.22 -6.82
C GLY A 50 -13.91 32.87 -6.88
N ASN A 51 -12.62 32.87 -7.22
CA ASN A 51 -11.81 31.66 -7.25
C ASN A 51 -11.53 31.16 -5.83
N GLU A 52 -11.21 32.06 -4.91
CA GLU A 52 -10.95 31.72 -3.50
C GLU A 52 -12.18 31.15 -2.81
N ALA A 53 -13.36 31.75 -3.07
CA ALA A 53 -14.62 31.21 -2.57
C ALA A 53 -14.92 29.81 -3.12
N ALA A 54 -14.60 29.55 -4.40
CA ALA A 54 -14.75 28.24 -5.00
C ALA A 54 -13.77 27.21 -4.42
N ASP A 55 -12.51 27.60 -4.19
CA ASP A 55 -11.48 26.75 -3.57
C ASP A 55 -11.86 26.40 -2.12
N GLU A 56 -12.36 27.36 -1.33
CA GLU A 56 -12.80 27.11 0.03
C GLU A 56 -14.02 26.18 0.05
N ALA A 57 -15.01 26.40 -0.83
CA ALA A 57 -16.17 25.51 -0.95
C ALA A 57 -15.75 24.08 -1.33
N ALA A 58 -14.80 23.92 -2.25
CA ALA A 58 -14.24 22.61 -2.60
C ALA A 58 -13.52 21.96 -1.41
N ARG A 59 -12.78 22.74 -0.62
CA ARG A 59 -12.11 22.27 0.60
C ARG A 59 -13.10 21.81 1.66
N GLU A 60 -14.16 22.58 1.89
CA GLU A 60 -15.23 22.22 2.82
C GLU A 60 -15.94 20.93 2.38
N ALA A 61 -16.18 20.76 1.08
CA ALA A 61 -16.80 19.56 0.54
C ALA A 61 -16.02 18.27 0.88
N THR A 62 -14.69 18.33 1.00
CA THR A 62 -13.87 17.17 1.38
C THR A 62 -14.12 16.67 2.80
N ARG A 63 -14.73 17.49 3.66
CA ARG A 63 -15.04 17.12 5.06
C ARG A 63 -16.34 16.35 5.19
N HIS A 64 -17.17 16.30 4.15
CA HIS A 64 -18.42 15.56 4.19
C HIS A 64 -18.17 14.05 4.01
N PRO A 65 -18.70 13.19 4.91
CA PRO A 65 -18.43 11.75 4.89
C PRO A 65 -19.12 11.00 3.75
N ALA A 66 -20.11 11.62 3.09
CA ALA A 66 -20.88 11.02 2.02
C ALA A 66 -20.67 11.81 0.71
N VAL A 67 -19.65 11.44 -0.05
CA VAL A 67 -19.57 11.83 -1.46
C VAL A 67 -20.37 10.81 -2.24
N ALA A 68 -21.56 11.18 -2.70
CA ALA A 68 -22.28 10.38 -3.68
C ALA A 68 -21.43 10.33 -4.95
N LEU A 69 -20.77 9.19 -5.20
CA LEU A 69 -19.99 8.98 -6.41
C LEU A 69 -20.97 8.87 -7.59
N THR A 70 -21.29 10.00 -8.20
CA THR A 70 -22.13 10.06 -9.42
C THR A 70 -21.43 9.39 -10.62
N VAL A 71 -20.11 9.20 -10.54
CA VAL A 71 -19.29 8.64 -11.61
C VAL A 71 -18.46 7.49 -11.05
N LEU A 72 -18.52 6.32 -11.69
CA LEU A 72 -17.73 5.18 -11.24
C LEU A 72 -16.24 5.44 -11.51
N PRO A 73 -15.35 5.06 -10.59
CA PRO A 73 -13.92 5.12 -10.83
C PRO A 73 -13.52 4.20 -11.99
N SER A 74 -12.40 4.52 -12.64
CA SER A 74 -11.76 3.62 -13.60
C SER A 74 -11.50 2.25 -12.97
N ILE A 75 -11.32 1.19 -13.77
CA ILE A 75 -10.99 -0.14 -13.25
C ILE A 75 -9.72 -0.09 -12.39
N GLN A 76 -8.70 0.70 -12.79
CA GLN A 76 -7.50 0.90 -12.00
C GLN A 76 -7.79 1.68 -10.70
N GLY A 77 -8.61 2.73 -10.78
CA GLY A 77 -9.06 3.48 -9.60
C GLY A 77 -9.83 2.61 -8.60
N ALA A 78 -10.74 1.76 -9.10
CA ALA A 78 -11.49 0.79 -8.32
C ALA A 78 -10.55 -0.21 -7.63
N LYS A 79 -9.53 -0.72 -8.33
CA LYS A 79 -8.50 -1.59 -7.73
C LYS A 79 -7.73 -0.90 -6.61
N VAL A 80 -7.33 0.36 -6.80
CA VAL A 80 -6.64 1.15 -5.76
C VAL A 80 -7.53 1.35 -4.54
N LEU A 81 -8.81 1.69 -4.74
CA LEU A 81 -9.77 1.86 -3.66
C LEU A 81 -10.01 0.56 -2.90
N ALA A 82 -10.23 -0.55 -3.61
CA ALA A 82 -10.39 -1.87 -3.00
C ALA A 82 -9.16 -2.26 -2.17
N ARG A 83 -7.95 -2.01 -2.68
CA ARG A 83 -6.70 -2.27 -1.94
C ARG A 83 -6.62 -1.42 -0.66
N ARG A 84 -6.94 -0.13 -0.73
CA ARG A 84 -6.96 0.75 0.45
C ARG A 84 -7.97 0.30 1.49
N ALA A 85 -9.19 -0.06 1.06
CA ALA A 85 -10.22 -0.58 1.94
C ALA A 85 -9.78 -1.87 2.65
N ALA A 86 -9.15 -2.80 1.92
CA ALA A 86 -8.62 -4.04 2.48
C ALA A 86 -7.51 -3.79 3.53
N ILE A 87 -6.60 -2.83 3.26
CA ILE A 87 -5.56 -2.44 4.22
C ILE A 87 -6.20 -1.83 5.47
N CYS A 88 -7.11 -0.87 5.31
CA CYS A 88 -7.82 -0.25 6.45
C CYS A 88 -8.56 -1.29 7.30
N ALA A 89 -9.24 -2.25 6.66
CA ALA A 89 -9.94 -3.32 7.35
C ALA A 89 -8.97 -4.25 8.12
N ALA A 90 -7.84 -4.62 7.51
CA ALA A 90 -6.81 -5.43 8.15
C ALA A 90 -6.19 -4.72 9.37
N GLU A 91 -5.91 -3.41 9.24
CA GLU A 91 -5.40 -2.61 10.37
C GLU A 91 -6.42 -2.52 11.51
N GLN A 92 -7.71 -2.33 11.18
CA GLN A 92 -8.78 -2.30 12.19
C GLN A 92 -8.88 -3.64 12.91
N GLN A 93 -8.86 -4.75 12.18
CA GLN A 93 -8.90 -6.10 12.76
C GLN A 93 -7.69 -6.35 13.65
N TYR A 94 -6.48 -5.98 13.21
CA TYR A 94 -5.28 -6.08 14.04
C TYR A 94 -5.40 -5.28 15.34
N ARG A 95 -5.88 -4.02 15.27
CA ARG A 95 -6.09 -3.20 16.47
C ARG A 95 -7.07 -3.84 17.44
N GLN A 96 -8.16 -4.43 16.95
CA GLN A 96 -9.12 -5.15 17.78
C GLN A 96 -8.47 -6.36 18.46
N LEU A 97 -7.73 -7.17 17.72
CA LEU A 97 -7.03 -8.35 18.26
C LEU A 97 -5.97 -7.96 19.32
N VAL A 98 -5.26 -6.86 19.12
CA VAL A 98 -4.28 -6.36 20.10
C VAL A 98 -4.98 -5.85 21.37
N GLN A 99 -6.13 -5.18 21.23
CA GLN A 99 -6.91 -4.72 22.38
C GLN A 99 -7.50 -5.88 23.19
N THR A 100 -8.06 -6.89 22.52
CA THR A 100 -8.56 -8.11 23.19
C THR A 100 -7.42 -8.95 23.76
N SER A 101 -6.26 -8.98 23.11
CA SER A 101 -5.05 -9.64 23.63
C SER A 101 -4.45 -8.93 24.86
N ARG A 102 -4.52 -7.59 24.95
CA ARG A 102 -4.18 -6.86 26.19
C ARG A 102 -5.11 -7.20 27.36
N GLN A 103 -6.35 -7.62 27.06
CA GLN A 103 -7.30 -8.17 28.03
C GLN A 103 -7.14 -9.69 28.22
N ALA A 104 -6.33 -10.37 27.39
CA ALA A 104 -6.08 -11.79 27.50
C ALA A 104 -4.93 -12.05 28.49
N ALA A 105 -5.30 -12.47 29.70
CA ALA A 105 -4.42 -12.66 30.86
C ALA A 105 -3.21 -13.58 30.63
N TRP A 106 -3.18 -14.38 29.56
CA TRP A 106 -2.13 -15.36 29.28
C TRP A 106 -0.80 -14.74 28.83
N HIS A 107 -0.79 -13.53 28.25
CA HIS A 107 0.45 -12.87 27.81
C HIS A 107 1.26 -12.23 28.95
N LYS A 108 0.66 -12.12 30.14
CA LYS A 108 1.27 -11.57 31.37
C LYS A 108 1.83 -12.64 32.30
N GLN A 109 1.94 -13.89 31.88
CA GLN A 109 2.60 -14.90 32.70
C GLN A 109 4.11 -14.68 32.65
N PRO A 110 4.78 -14.36 33.77
CA PRO A 110 6.23 -14.42 33.80
C PRO A 110 6.61 -15.87 33.45
N ARG A 111 7.43 -16.05 32.42
CA ARG A 111 8.09 -17.34 32.17
C ARG A 111 8.79 -17.71 33.47
N LYS A 112 8.25 -18.71 34.20
CA LYS A 112 8.93 -19.26 35.37
C LYS A 112 10.29 -19.74 34.88
N GLN A 113 11.35 -19.05 35.27
CA GLN A 113 12.70 -19.55 35.08
C GLN A 113 12.70 -20.95 35.73
N ARG A 114 13.01 -21.97 34.95
CA ARG A 114 13.18 -23.32 35.50
C ARG A 114 14.23 -23.20 36.59
N ALA A 115 13.84 -23.51 37.83
CA ALA A 115 14.77 -23.60 38.92
C ALA A 115 15.88 -24.58 38.52
N VAL A 116 17.11 -24.09 38.44
CA VAL A 116 18.29 -24.94 38.34
C VAL A 116 18.35 -25.71 39.65
N THR A 117 18.04 -27.00 39.63
CA THR A 117 18.27 -27.85 40.79
C THR A 117 19.77 -28.00 40.99
N PRO A 118 20.30 -27.85 42.23
CA PRO A 118 21.71 -28.10 42.48
C PRO A 118 22.05 -29.56 42.17
N ARG A 119 23.16 -29.75 41.45
CA ARG A 119 23.70 -31.06 41.07
C ARG A 119 23.97 -31.90 42.32
N PRO A 120 23.47 -33.14 42.45
CA PRO A 120 23.78 -33.99 43.59
C PRO A 120 25.28 -34.37 43.57
N ALA A 121 25.88 -34.41 44.77
CA ALA A 121 27.33 -34.47 44.99
C ALA A 121 28.03 -35.75 44.47
N ASN A 122 27.30 -36.74 43.95
CA ASN A 122 27.84 -38.03 43.49
C ASN A 122 27.66 -38.29 41.99
N CYS A 123 27.60 -37.25 41.16
CA CYS A 123 27.70 -37.43 39.70
C CYS A 123 29.16 -37.43 39.25
N PRO A 124 29.72 -38.56 38.77
CA PRO A 124 31.07 -38.60 38.25
C PRO A 124 31.24 -37.57 37.13
N GLU A 125 32.39 -36.91 37.13
CA GLU A 125 32.74 -35.85 36.19
C GLU A 125 32.71 -36.40 34.76
N PRO A 126 32.00 -35.77 33.80
CA PRO A 126 32.14 -36.17 32.41
C PRO A 126 33.57 -35.85 31.99
N ARG A 127 34.34 -36.88 31.63
CA ARG A 127 35.64 -36.72 30.99
C ARG A 127 35.47 -35.73 29.84
N ARG A 128 36.19 -34.60 29.90
CA ARG A 128 36.30 -33.65 28.80
C ARG A 128 36.84 -34.38 27.57
N SER A 129 35.95 -34.83 26.68
CA SER A 129 36.33 -35.11 25.30
C SER A 129 36.53 -33.76 24.63
N PHE A 130 37.79 -33.35 24.51
CA PHE A 130 38.17 -32.27 23.62
C PHE A 130 37.95 -32.74 22.19
N TYR A 131 36.78 -32.47 21.61
CA TYR A 131 36.69 -32.43 20.16
C TYR A 131 37.38 -31.15 19.71
N THR A 132 38.66 -31.26 19.37
CA THR A 132 39.39 -30.22 18.64
C THR A 132 38.68 -29.99 17.32
N THR A 133 38.14 -28.78 17.14
CA THR A 133 37.61 -28.29 15.87
C THR A 133 38.79 -28.08 14.91
N SER A 134 39.06 -29.05 14.06
CA SER A 134 39.96 -28.88 12.92
C SER A 134 39.49 -29.76 11.77
N ALA A 135 39.13 -29.08 10.66
CA ALA A 135 38.76 -29.57 9.31
C ALA A 135 37.32 -29.10 8.97
N TRP A 136 37.07 -28.14 8.08
CA TRP A 136 37.76 -27.83 6.83
C TRP A 136 37.64 -26.33 6.52
N LEU A 137 38.79 -25.65 6.44
CA LEU A 137 38.93 -24.44 5.62
C LEU A 137 38.64 -24.85 4.18
N ARG A 138 37.53 -24.34 3.64
CA ARG A 138 37.21 -24.46 2.23
C ARG A 138 38.19 -23.56 1.48
N ASN A 139 39.09 -24.19 0.72
CA ASN A 139 40.13 -23.53 -0.07
C ASN A 139 39.47 -22.62 -1.13
N PRO A 140 39.80 -21.33 -1.25
CA PRO A 140 39.12 -20.41 -2.17
C PRO A 140 39.44 -20.63 -3.66
N ASP A 141 40.38 -21.51 -4.00
CA ASP A 141 40.85 -21.69 -5.38
C ASP A 141 40.07 -22.73 -6.20
N GLU A 142 39.17 -23.53 -5.60
CA GLU A 142 38.28 -24.44 -6.36
C GLU A 142 37.04 -23.75 -6.96
N LEU A 143 36.93 -22.43 -6.85
CA LEU A 143 35.82 -21.64 -7.41
C LEU A 143 36.13 -21.02 -8.78
N ARG A 144 37.28 -21.32 -9.39
CA ARG A 144 37.65 -20.78 -10.73
C ARG A 144 37.65 -21.77 -11.89
N ASP A 145 37.55 -23.08 -11.65
CA ASP A 145 37.58 -24.09 -12.72
C ASP A 145 36.20 -24.61 -13.17
N GLY A 146 35.11 -24.15 -12.54
CA GLY A 146 33.73 -24.49 -12.92
C GLY A 146 33.20 -23.76 -14.16
N LEU A 147 33.93 -22.79 -14.71
CA LEU A 147 33.46 -21.93 -15.82
C LEU A 147 33.88 -22.41 -17.24
N ARG A 148 34.35 -23.66 -17.39
CA ARG A 148 34.73 -24.23 -18.71
C ARG A 148 34.12 -25.59 -19.06
N SER A 149 33.15 -26.07 -18.30
CA SER A 149 32.45 -27.32 -18.62
C SER A 149 30.94 -27.05 -18.75
N GLY A 150 30.50 -26.80 -19.98
CA GLY A 150 29.11 -26.53 -20.31
C GLY A 150 28.19 -27.73 -20.03
N ARG A 151 27.55 -27.73 -18.87
CA ARG A 151 26.34 -28.52 -18.61
C ARG A 151 25.29 -27.69 -17.89
N VAL A 152 24.38 -27.16 -18.69
CA VAL A 152 23.05 -26.70 -18.28
C VAL A 152 22.28 -27.91 -17.79
N SER A 153 21.66 -27.83 -16.61
CA SER A 153 20.48 -28.64 -16.29
C SER A 153 19.61 -27.91 -15.27
N THR A 154 18.55 -27.32 -15.80
CA THR A 154 17.34 -26.87 -15.11
C THR A 154 16.72 -28.02 -14.34
N VAL A 155 16.40 -27.81 -13.06
CA VAL A 155 15.33 -28.58 -12.39
C VAL A 155 14.42 -27.60 -11.68
N LEU A 156 13.24 -27.43 -12.28
CA LEU A 156 12.03 -26.86 -11.69
C LEU A 156 11.40 -27.95 -10.82
N ILE A 157 11.24 -27.70 -9.52
CA ILE A 157 10.01 -27.93 -8.73
C ILE A 157 9.99 -26.87 -7.61
#